data_AF-A0A6N7A6W6-F1
#
_entry.id   AF-A0A6N7A6W6-F1
#
_cell.length_a   1.000
_cell.length_b   1.000
_cell.length_c   1.000
_cell.angle_alpha   90.00
_cell.angle_beta   90.00
_cell.angle_gamma   90.00
#
_symmetry.space_group_name_H-M   'P 1'
#
loop_
_entity.id
_entity.type
_entity.pdbx_description
1 polymer ?
#
loop_
_entity_poly.entity_id
_entity_poly.type
_entity_poly.pdbx_seq_one_letter_code
_entity_poly.pdbx_strand_id
1 'polypeptide(L)'
;MTEFACHPCAILSDGSYSVFAKFSEAANGLEQFEVELAGLRLLSERSGILTPTPIGIIPVPGGSILVLEKVQTVERAPRHWRQIGQTLARIHKIKGDRFGLETHGYFGPLYQDNTQMSDWPTFYAERRLWPGLRLAIDSGNMPPDVIRQVEKLISRIPELCGPEIAPSLLHGDAQQNNFISTEMGAVVIDPAVYYGNPEMDLAFIDYFQTVPDDVFDGYQDELPINPGFWERRDLWRVWGHLGCVTVDGALVHKSRSRRNPSIGTMRLGNFVALRHTQVRH
;
A
#
# COMPACT_ATOMS: atom_id res chain seq x y z
N MET A 1 -10.01 -14.35 -5.86
CA MET A 1 -8.67 -13.75 -5.73
C MET A 1 -8.35 -13.79 -4.26
N THR A 2 -7.44 -14.66 -3.84
CA THR A 2 -6.87 -14.60 -2.49
C THR A 2 -5.92 -13.40 -2.51
N GLU A 3 -6.22 -12.35 -1.76
CA GLU A 3 -5.27 -11.28 -1.46
C GLU A 3 -4.15 -11.89 -0.63
N PHE A 4 -2.99 -12.11 -1.23
CA PHE A 4 -1.87 -12.82 -0.63
C PHE A 4 -0.89 -11.91 0.13
N ALA A 5 -1.34 -10.71 0.52
CA ALA A 5 -0.52 -9.75 1.27
C ALA A 5 -0.93 -9.58 2.75
N CYS A 6 -1.97 -10.28 3.22
CA CYS A 6 -2.44 -10.13 4.60
C CYS A 6 -2.07 -11.35 5.45
N HIS A 7 -1.66 -11.08 6.69
CA HIS A 7 -1.69 -12.04 7.78
C HIS A 7 -2.99 -12.87 7.74
N PRO A 8 -2.95 -14.20 7.94
CA PRO A 8 -4.18 -14.98 8.13
C PRO A 8 -5.10 -14.27 9.12
N CYS A 9 -6.33 -13.99 8.71
CA CYS A 9 -7.26 -13.22 9.52
C CYS A 9 -8.64 -13.85 9.58
N ALA A 10 -9.39 -13.51 10.62
CA ALA A 10 -10.74 -13.99 10.86
C ALA A 10 -11.56 -13.00 11.69
N ILE A 11 -12.88 -13.07 11.53
CA ILE A 11 -13.81 -12.50 12.50
C ILE A 11 -14.11 -13.58 13.54
N LEU A 12 -13.78 -13.30 14.80
CA LEU A 12 -14.11 -14.17 15.93
C LEU A 12 -15.36 -13.62 16.63
N SER A 13 -16.34 -14.47 16.89
CA SER A 13 -17.63 -14.08 17.47
C SER A 13 -18.13 -15.14 18.44
N ASP A 14 -18.73 -14.70 19.55
CA ASP A 14 -19.50 -15.55 20.48
C ASP A 14 -21.02 -15.33 20.34
N GLY A 15 -21.46 -14.58 19.33
CA GLY A 15 -22.83 -14.17 19.10
C GLY A 15 -23.24 -12.87 19.79
N SER A 16 -22.54 -12.44 20.84
CA SER A 16 -22.78 -11.17 21.54
C SER A 16 -21.74 -10.11 21.18
N TYR A 17 -20.48 -10.52 21.05
CA TYR A 17 -19.34 -9.69 20.68
C TYR A 17 -18.67 -10.24 19.44
N SER A 18 -17.98 -9.38 18.69
CA SER A 18 -17.18 -9.80 17.54
C SER A 18 -15.94 -8.94 17.40
N VAL A 19 -14.82 -9.58 17.07
CA VAL A 19 -13.53 -8.93 16.86
C VAL A 19 -12.92 -9.38 15.55
N PHE A 20 -12.07 -8.55 14.97
CA PHE A 20 -11.23 -8.92 13.84
C PHE A 20 -9.84 -9.28 14.36
N ALA A 21 -9.34 -10.46 13.99
CA ALA A 21 -8.06 -10.96 14.44
C ALA A 21 -7.14 -11.24 13.24
N LYS A 22 -5.89 -10.76 13.30
CA LYS A 22 -4.81 -11.10 12.38
C LYS A 22 -3.78 -11.96 13.11
N PHE A 23 -3.33 -13.05 12.51
CA PHE A 23 -2.31 -13.93 13.06
C PHE A 23 -1.03 -13.87 12.23
N SER A 24 0.12 -13.83 12.90
CA SER A 24 1.43 -13.91 12.25
C SER A 24 2.28 -14.99 12.90
N GLU A 25 2.79 -15.92 12.09
CA GLU A 25 3.82 -16.90 12.48
C GLU A 25 5.25 -16.38 12.22
N ALA A 26 5.38 -15.18 11.64
CA ALA A 26 6.68 -14.58 11.34
C ALA A 26 7.44 -14.24 12.62
N ALA A 27 8.78 -14.38 12.59
CA ALA A 27 9.62 -14.06 13.74
C ALA A 27 9.50 -12.59 14.17
N ASN A 28 9.24 -11.68 13.22
CA ASN A 28 8.98 -10.26 13.46
C ASN A 28 7.48 -9.91 13.46
N GLY A 29 6.57 -10.88 13.57
CA GLY A 29 5.13 -10.64 13.52
C GLY A 29 4.62 -9.73 14.64
N LEU A 30 5.19 -9.85 15.85
CA LEU A 30 4.90 -8.94 16.97
C LEU A 30 5.24 -7.49 16.61
N GLU A 31 6.46 -7.26 16.11
CA GLU A 31 6.94 -5.94 15.71
C GLU A 31 6.09 -5.35 14.58
N GLN A 32 5.71 -6.15 13.58
CA GLN A 32 4.81 -5.72 12.50
C GLN A 32 3.47 -5.21 13.03
N PHE A 33 2.87 -5.92 13.98
CA PHE A 33 1.61 -5.48 14.60
C PHE A 33 1.77 -4.25 15.48
N GLU A 34 2.90 -4.10 16.20
CA GLU A 34 3.19 -2.90 16.97
C GLU A 34 3.33 -1.67 16.07
N VAL A 35 4.03 -1.82 14.93
CA VAL A 35 4.15 -0.79 13.89
C VAL A 35 2.79 -0.46 13.28
N GLU A 36 1.97 -1.46 12.93
CA GLU A 36 0.63 -1.25 12.37
C GLU A 36 -0.26 -0.45 13.34
N LEU A 37 -0.27 -0.82 14.63
CA LEU A 37 -1.02 -0.11 15.66
C LEU A 37 -0.52 1.32 15.86
N ALA A 38 0.80 1.54 15.85
CA ALA A 38 1.38 2.87 15.92
C ALA A 38 0.97 3.73 14.71
N GLY A 39 0.95 3.14 13.51
CA GLY A 39 0.50 3.79 12.28
C GLY A 39 -0.97 4.19 12.34
N LEU A 40 -1.87 3.29 12.76
CA LEU A 40 -3.30 3.59 12.93
C LEU A 40 -3.52 4.72 13.94
N ARG A 41 -2.84 4.68 15.09
CA ARG A 41 -2.91 5.75 16.10
C ARG A 41 -2.43 7.08 15.53
N LEU A 42 -1.28 7.10 14.86
CA LEU A 42 -0.72 8.31 14.27
C LEU A 42 -1.67 8.94 13.24
N LEU A 43 -2.27 8.12 12.36
CA LEU A 43 -3.26 8.59 11.39
C LEU A 43 -4.49 9.19 12.08
N SER A 44 -5.08 8.44 13.03
CA SER A 44 -6.27 8.89 13.77
C SER A 44 -6.01 10.18 14.54
N GLU A 45 -4.95 10.24 15.34
CA GLU A 45 -4.64 11.38 16.20
C GLU A 45 -4.29 12.65 15.41
N ARG A 46 -3.59 12.51 14.29
CA ARG A 46 -3.12 13.67 13.52
C ARG A 46 -4.16 14.17 12.52
N SER A 47 -4.92 13.28 11.90
CA SER A 47 -5.84 13.63 10.80
C SER A 47 -7.33 13.52 11.16
N GLY A 48 -7.67 12.96 12.32
CA GLY A 48 -9.07 12.79 12.76
C GLY A 48 -9.86 11.80 11.90
N ILE A 49 -9.18 10.93 11.16
CA ILE A 49 -9.82 9.86 10.37
C ILE A 49 -10.25 8.71 11.28
N LEU A 50 -11.16 7.88 10.79
CA LEU A 50 -11.62 6.71 11.53
C LEU A 50 -10.65 5.54 11.32
N THR A 51 -10.28 4.87 12.42
CA THR A 51 -9.55 3.59 12.44
C THR A 51 -10.29 2.61 13.33
N PRO A 52 -10.17 1.29 13.12
CA PRO A 52 -10.75 0.32 14.06
C PRO A 52 -10.14 0.50 15.45
N THR A 53 -10.96 0.37 16.49
CA THR A 53 -10.47 0.44 17.87
C THR A 53 -9.50 -0.72 18.15
N PRO A 54 -8.25 -0.44 18.57
CA PRO A 54 -7.32 -1.50 18.96
C PRO A 54 -7.77 -2.18 20.25
N ILE A 55 -7.82 -3.51 20.25
CA ILE A 55 -8.05 -4.30 21.47
C ILE A 55 -6.72 -4.73 22.09
N GLY A 56 -5.78 -5.19 21.26
CA GLY A 56 -4.41 -5.49 21.70
C GLY A 56 -3.67 -6.46 20.82
N ILE A 57 -2.40 -6.73 21.17
CA ILE A 57 -1.57 -7.76 20.56
C ILE A 57 -1.33 -8.86 21.60
N ILE A 58 -1.55 -10.11 21.20
CA ILE A 58 -1.46 -11.28 22.07
C ILE A 58 -0.36 -12.20 21.52
N PRO A 59 0.79 -12.34 22.21
CA PRO A 59 1.76 -13.37 21.91
C PRO A 59 1.14 -14.76 22.15
N VAL A 60 1.33 -15.68 21.22
CA VAL A 60 0.82 -17.06 21.32
C VAL A 60 1.92 -18.05 20.96
N PRO A 61 1.84 -19.33 21.39
CA PRO A 61 2.75 -20.35 20.88
C PRO A 61 2.73 -20.38 19.35
N GLY A 62 3.90 -20.15 18.74
CA GLY A 62 4.06 -20.15 17.29
C GLY A 62 3.77 -18.82 16.58
N GLY A 63 3.50 -17.71 17.31
CA GLY A 63 3.30 -16.42 16.65
C GLY A 63 2.73 -15.31 17.53
N SER A 64 2.02 -14.39 16.91
CA SER A 64 1.32 -13.28 17.57
C SER A 64 -0.03 -13.04 16.91
N ILE A 65 -0.99 -12.52 17.66
CA ILE A 65 -2.32 -12.14 17.17
C ILE A 65 -2.56 -10.66 17.44
N LEU A 66 -2.87 -9.87 16.41
CA LEU A 66 -3.43 -8.53 16.55
C LEU A 66 -4.95 -8.62 16.58
N VAL A 67 -5.58 -8.05 17.59
CA VAL A 67 -7.04 -7.99 17.76
C VAL A 67 -7.51 -6.55 17.66
N LEU A 68 -8.47 -6.33 16.76
CA LEU A 68 -9.10 -5.04 16.45
C LEU A 68 -10.62 -5.16 16.56
N GLU A 69 -11.28 -4.02 16.69
CA GLU A 69 -12.72 -3.90 16.49
C GLU A 69 -13.16 -4.51 15.16
N LYS A 70 -14.23 -5.31 15.18
CA LYS A 70 -14.89 -5.74 13.94
C LYS A 70 -15.74 -4.59 13.40
N VAL A 71 -15.22 -3.92 12.38
CA VAL A 71 -15.91 -2.82 11.69
C VAL A 71 -17.16 -3.33 10.96
N GLN A 72 -18.29 -2.63 11.11
CA GLN A 72 -19.52 -2.93 10.38
C GLN A 72 -19.47 -2.28 8.99
N THR A 73 -19.42 -3.11 7.96
CA THR A 73 -19.29 -2.67 6.58
C THR A 73 -20.65 -2.34 5.96
N VAL A 74 -20.64 -1.43 4.98
CA VAL A 74 -21.78 -1.15 4.10
C VAL A 74 -21.38 -1.32 2.64
N GLU A 75 -22.35 -1.54 1.76
CA GLU A 75 -22.12 -1.58 0.32
C GLU A 75 -21.77 -0.17 -0.21
N ARG A 76 -20.76 -0.10 -1.09
CA ARG A 76 -20.26 1.17 -1.61
C ARG A 76 -21.17 1.74 -2.70
N ALA A 77 -22.04 2.66 -2.29
CA ALA A 77 -22.63 3.69 -3.16
C ALA A 77 -21.64 4.84 -3.49
N PRO A 78 -21.89 5.68 -4.51
CA PRO A 78 -21.01 6.80 -4.92
C PRO A 78 -20.54 7.70 -3.78
N ARG A 79 -21.44 8.04 -2.84
CA ARG A 79 -21.10 8.83 -1.64
C ARG A 79 -19.97 8.22 -0.80
N HIS A 80 -19.87 6.89 -0.72
CA HIS A 80 -18.85 6.21 0.08
C HIS A 80 -17.49 6.22 -0.64
N TRP A 81 -17.48 6.15 -1.97
CA TRP A 81 -16.26 6.36 -2.76
C TRP A 81 -15.73 7.79 -2.58
N ARG A 82 -16.63 8.78 -2.64
CA ARG A 82 -16.28 10.18 -2.35
C ARG A 82 -15.68 10.35 -0.95
N GLN A 83 -16.25 9.67 0.06
CA GLN A 83 -15.72 9.67 1.43
C GLN A 83 -14.31 9.07 1.53
N ILE A 84 -13.96 8.06 0.72
CA ILE A 84 -12.58 7.51 0.67
C ILE A 84 -11.61 8.60 0.21
N GLY A 85 -11.94 9.32 -0.86
CA GLY A 85 -11.16 10.46 -1.34
C GLY A 85 -10.97 11.55 -0.29
N GLN A 86 -12.07 11.94 0.37
CA GLN A 86 -12.05 12.93 1.44
C GLN A 86 -11.21 12.47 2.65
N THR A 87 -11.24 11.18 2.99
CA THR A 87 -10.38 10.59 4.03
C THR A 87 -8.90 10.68 3.65
N LEU A 88 -8.54 10.31 2.42
CA LEU A 88 -7.15 10.45 1.93
C LEU A 88 -6.68 11.91 1.96
N ALA A 89 -7.52 12.84 1.52
CA ALA A 89 -7.17 14.26 1.56
C ALA A 89 -6.97 14.77 3.00
N ARG A 90 -7.78 14.32 3.97
CA ARG A 90 -7.58 14.64 5.39
C ARG A 90 -6.25 14.13 5.93
N ILE A 91 -5.82 12.93 5.52
CA ILE A 91 -4.49 12.41 5.86
C ILE A 91 -3.41 13.33 5.25
N HIS A 92 -3.49 13.63 3.96
CA HIS A 92 -2.50 14.42 3.22
C HIS A 92 -2.45 15.91 3.62
N LYS A 93 -3.48 16.43 4.30
CA LYS A 93 -3.47 17.78 4.90
C LYS A 93 -2.43 17.89 6.01
N ILE A 94 -2.07 16.78 6.67
CA ILE A 94 -1.06 16.78 7.72
C ILE A 94 0.32 16.85 7.08
N LYS A 95 1.01 17.98 7.29
CA LYS A 95 2.35 18.22 6.75
C LYS A 95 3.43 17.80 7.74
N GLY A 96 4.59 17.44 7.20
CA GLY A 96 5.82 17.17 7.94
C GLY A 96 6.98 17.99 7.43
N ASP A 97 8.03 18.11 8.25
CA ASP A 97 9.23 18.88 7.90
C ASP A 97 10.21 18.10 7.01
N ARG A 98 10.14 16.76 7.06
CA ARG A 98 11.01 15.84 6.32
C ARG A 98 10.22 14.66 5.76
N PHE A 99 10.72 14.11 4.67
CA PHE A 99 10.24 12.83 4.15
C PHE A 99 10.73 11.69 5.02
N GLY A 100 9.91 10.65 5.19
CA GLY A 100 10.18 9.54 6.10
C GLY A 100 9.41 9.63 7.41
N LEU A 101 9.90 8.96 8.44
CA LEU A 101 9.32 8.89 9.78
C LEU A 101 10.43 8.51 10.77
N GLU A 102 10.25 8.87 12.04
CA GLU A 102 11.21 8.54 13.10
C GLU A 102 11.40 7.03 13.30
N THR A 103 10.36 6.25 12.98
CA THR A 103 10.38 4.79 13.03
C THR A 103 10.31 4.18 11.63
N HIS A 104 11.07 3.11 11.42
CA HIS A 104 10.91 2.25 10.25
C HIS A 104 9.55 1.54 10.28
N GLY A 105 9.15 0.99 9.14
CA GLY A 105 7.86 0.34 9.02
C GLY A 105 7.89 -0.88 8.11
N TYR A 106 6.69 -1.29 7.69
CA TYR A 106 6.52 -2.42 6.79
C TYR A 106 5.49 -2.06 5.71
N PHE A 107 5.76 -2.49 4.47
CA PHE A 107 4.82 -2.47 3.36
C PHE A 107 4.46 -3.93 3.04
N GLY A 108 3.33 -4.39 3.55
CA GLY A 108 3.05 -5.82 3.67
C GLY A 108 4.16 -6.51 4.48
N PRO A 109 4.80 -7.59 3.98
CA PRO A 109 5.90 -8.26 4.68
C PRO A 109 7.27 -7.57 4.48
N LEU A 110 7.34 -6.52 3.66
CA LEU A 110 8.61 -5.92 3.25
C LEU A 110 9.01 -4.81 4.22
N TYR A 111 10.24 -4.88 4.72
CA TYR A 111 10.80 -3.80 5.54
C TYR A 111 10.85 -2.48 4.76
N GLN A 112 10.37 -1.41 5.38
CA GLN A 112 10.32 -0.06 4.83
C GLN A 112 11.24 0.86 5.62
N ASP A 113 12.35 1.26 5.00
CA ASP A 113 13.25 2.26 5.58
C ASP A 113 12.60 3.65 5.51
N ASN A 114 12.32 4.23 6.67
CA ASN A 114 11.76 5.58 6.82
C ASN A 114 12.78 6.63 7.27
N THR A 115 14.09 6.33 7.25
CA THR A 115 15.14 7.30 7.61
C THR A 115 14.91 8.64 6.93
N GLN A 116 14.83 9.71 7.73
CA GLN A 116 14.33 10.99 7.25
C GLN A 116 15.26 11.69 6.26
N MET A 117 14.70 12.30 5.21
CA MET A 117 15.41 13.06 4.19
C MET A 117 14.69 14.37 3.86
N SER A 118 15.41 15.35 3.34
CA SER A 118 14.86 16.67 2.97
C SER A 118 14.32 16.74 1.55
N ASP A 119 14.62 15.76 0.69
CA ASP A 119 14.33 15.78 -0.74
C ASP A 119 13.55 14.53 -1.16
N TRP A 120 12.45 14.72 -1.90
CA TRP A 120 11.55 13.63 -2.32
C TRP A 120 12.17 12.70 -3.37
N PRO A 121 12.71 13.20 -4.51
CA PRO A 121 13.41 12.36 -5.48
C PRO A 121 14.45 11.43 -4.84
N THR A 122 15.29 11.97 -3.95
CA THR A 122 16.33 11.19 -3.27
C THR A 122 15.70 10.18 -2.31
N PHE A 123 14.72 10.58 -1.51
CA PHE A 123 13.99 9.65 -0.63
C PHE A 123 13.36 8.49 -1.41
N TYR A 124 12.63 8.79 -2.49
CA TYR A 124 11.95 7.78 -3.29
C TYR A 124 12.94 6.82 -3.97
N ALA A 125 14.02 7.34 -4.53
CA ALA A 125 15.06 6.52 -5.13
C ALA A 125 15.76 5.63 -4.08
N GLU A 126 16.27 6.20 -2.99
CA GLU A 126 17.13 5.48 -2.05
C GLU A 126 16.39 4.65 -0.99
N ARG A 127 15.16 5.04 -0.64
CA ARG A 127 14.38 4.41 0.45
C ARG A 127 13.19 3.59 -0.04
N ARG A 128 12.86 3.65 -1.33
CA ARG A 128 11.80 2.81 -1.95
C ARG A 128 12.34 2.02 -3.12
N LEU A 129 12.79 2.68 -4.19
CA LEU A 129 13.08 2.00 -5.45
C LEU A 129 14.34 1.12 -5.41
N TRP A 130 15.49 1.62 -4.94
CA TRP A 130 16.71 0.82 -4.84
C TRP A 130 16.55 -0.40 -3.92
N PRO A 131 16.03 -0.25 -2.68
CA PRO A 131 15.74 -1.41 -1.83
C PRO A 131 14.73 -2.37 -2.46
N GLY A 132 13.65 -1.86 -3.05
CA GLY A 132 12.63 -2.67 -3.73
C GLY A 132 13.18 -3.45 -4.91
N LEU A 133 14.02 -2.83 -5.74
CA LEU A 133 14.66 -3.49 -6.87
C LEU A 133 15.57 -4.61 -6.38
N ARG A 134 16.36 -4.36 -5.32
CA ARG A 134 17.21 -5.40 -4.72
C ARG A 134 16.38 -6.58 -4.20
N LEU A 135 15.30 -6.32 -3.47
CA LEU A 135 14.39 -7.37 -2.99
C LEU A 135 13.76 -8.16 -4.14
N ALA A 136 13.38 -7.49 -5.23
CA ALA A 136 12.81 -8.12 -6.41
C ALA A 136 13.85 -8.98 -7.15
N ILE A 137 15.11 -8.53 -7.24
CA ILE A 137 16.23 -9.31 -7.79
C ILE A 137 16.51 -10.54 -6.93
N ASP A 138 16.64 -10.35 -5.62
CA ASP A 138 16.95 -11.41 -4.66
C ASP A 138 15.83 -12.48 -4.61
N SER A 139 14.60 -12.12 -4.97
CA SER A 139 13.49 -13.07 -5.12
C SER A 139 13.64 -14.04 -6.30
N GLY A 140 14.52 -13.73 -7.26
CA GLY A 140 14.75 -14.51 -8.48
C GLY A 140 13.72 -14.31 -9.60
N ASN A 141 12.79 -13.37 -9.45
CA ASN A 141 11.64 -13.19 -10.35
C ASN A 141 11.80 -12.04 -11.37
N MET A 142 12.97 -11.38 -11.40
CA MET A 142 13.24 -10.23 -12.25
C MET A 142 14.07 -10.59 -13.49
N PRO A 143 13.54 -10.40 -14.72
CA PRO A 143 14.34 -10.55 -15.95
C PRO A 143 15.47 -9.50 -16.03
N PRO A 144 16.68 -9.86 -16.52
CA PRO A 144 17.82 -8.95 -16.59
C PRO A 144 17.59 -7.65 -17.38
N ASP A 145 16.76 -7.69 -18.42
CA ASP A 145 16.39 -6.51 -19.21
C ASP A 145 15.44 -5.57 -18.46
N VAL A 146 14.54 -6.12 -17.65
CA VAL A 146 13.66 -5.33 -16.76
C VAL A 146 14.48 -4.67 -15.65
N ILE A 147 15.45 -5.38 -15.06
CA ILE A 147 16.36 -4.80 -14.06
C ILE A 147 17.05 -3.55 -14.63
N ARG A 148 17.66 -3.64 -15.80
CA ARG A 148 18.33 -2.50 -16.45
C ARG A 148 17.38 -1.33 -16.75
N GLN A 149 16.12 -1.62 -17.07
CA GLN A 149 15.11 -0.58 -17.29
C GLN A 149 14.75 0.14 -15.99
N VAL A 150 14.59 -0.60 -14.89
CA VAL A 150 14.33 -0.02 -13.56
C VAL A 150 15.54 0.77 -13.07
N GLU A 151 16.77 0.27 -13.22
CA GLU A 151 17.99 1.04 -12.88
C GLU A 151 18.06 2.37 -13.65
N LYS A 152 17.78 2.33 -14.96
CA LYS A 152 17.72 3.54 -15.80
C LYS A 152 16.58 4.47 -15.42
N LEU A 153 15.46 3.93 -14.93
CA LEU A 153 14.36 4.74 -14.41
C LEU A 153 14.80 5.44 -13.11
N ILE A 154 15.42 4.70 -12.18
CA ILE A 154 15.85 5.22 -10.88
C ILE A 154 16.86 6.37 -11.07
N SER A 155 17.80 6.24 -12.01
CA SER A 155 18.78 7.30 -12.30
C SER A 155 18.15 8.58 -12.87
N ARG A 156 16.91 8.53 -13.37
CA ARG A 156 16.17 9.66 -13.93
C ARG A 156 15.12 10.23 -12.97
N ILE A 157 14.97 9.67 -11.77
CA ILE A 157 13.98 10.13 -10.78
C ILE A 157 14.04 11.64 -10.52
N PRO A 158 15.21 12.29 -10.38
CA PRO A 158 15.28 13.75 -10.22
C PRO A 158 14.62 14.55 -11.35
N GLU A 159 14.57 14.01 -12.58
CA GLU A 159 13.94 14.65 -13.75
C GLU A 159 12.44 14.36 -13.85
N LEU A 160 11.98 13.25 -13.24
CA LEU A 160 10.64 12.68 -13.46
C LEU A 160 9.65 12.97 -12.32
N CYS A 161 10.13 13.27 -11.11
CA CYS A 161 9.28 13.49 -9.94
C CYS A 161 8.38 14.73 -10.01
N GLY A 162 8.60 15.63 -10.97
CA GLY A 162 7.83 16.86 -11.11
C GLY A 162 8.30 17.95 -10.14
N PRO A 163 7.42 18.87 -9.72
CA PRO A 163 7.80 20.02 -8.89
C PRO A 163 8.19 19.60 -7.47
N GLU A 164 8.90 20.49 -6.78
CA GLU A 164 9.16 20.35 -5.35
C GLU A 164 7.85 20.38 -4.55
N ILE A 165 7.75 19.53 -3.54
CA ILE A 165 6.55 19.35 -2.72
C ILE A 165 6.91 19.31 -1.24
N ALA A 166 5.99 19.73 -0.39
CA ALA A 166 6.11 19.55 1.06
C ALA A 166 5.71 18.11 1.47
N PRO A 167 6.43 17.46 2.39
CA PRO A 167 6.06 16.15 2.91
C PRO A 167 4.64 16.16 3.49
N SER A 168 3.85 15.16 3.11
CA SER A 168 2.50 14.95 3.62
C SER A 168 2.43 13.59 4.29
N LEU A 169 1.72 13.49 5.41
CA LEU A 169 1.45 12.19 6.02
C LEU A 169 0.74 11.33 4.98
N LEU A 170 1.15 10.06 4.87
CA LEU A 170 0.56 9.10 3.96
C LEU A 170 -0.03 7.93 4.76
N HIS A 171 -1.06 7.32 4.20
CA HIS A 171 -1.43 5.96 4.54
C HIS A 171 -0.28 4.99 4.20
N GLY A 172 0.37 5.17 3.05
CA GLY A 172 1.55 4.43 2.62
C GLY A 172 1.25 3.10 1.93
N ASP A 173 0.06 2.54 2.12
CA ASP A 173 -0.50 1.42 1.35
C ASP A 173 -1.95 1.68 0.95
N ALA A 174 -2.24 2.84 0.37
CA ALA A 174 -3.61 3.33 0.15
C ALA A 174 -4.40 2.60 -0.94
N GLN A 175 -4.43 1.27 -0.93
CA GLN A 175 -5.29 0.49 -1.81
C GLN A 175 -6.75 0.62 -1.38
N GLN A 176 -7.68 0.53 -2.34
CA GLN A 176 -9.11 0.73 -2.03
C GLN A 176 -9.69 -0.26 -1.01
N ASN A 177 -9.13 -1.46 -0.86
CA ASN A 177 -9.51 -2.48 0.14
C ASN A 177 -9.14 -2.07 1.58
N ASN A 178 -8.13 -1.21 1.74
CA ASN A 178 -7.69 -0.67 3.03
C ASN A 178 -8.59 0.47 3.57
N PHE A 179 -9.72 0.71 2.90
CA PHE A 179 -10.76 1.65 3.33
C PHE A 179 -12.10 0.94 3.48
N ILE A 180 -12.47 0.57 4.70
CA ILE A 180 -13.77 -0.03 4.97
C ILE A 180 -14.84 1.06 4.98
N SER A 181 -15.82 0.98 4.08
CA SER A 181 -16.96 1.90 4.07
C SER A 181 -17.95 1.52 5.16
N THR A 182 -18.35 2.51 5.97
CA THR A 182 -19.34 2.38 7.04
C THR A 182 -20.38 3.49 6.93
N GLU A 183 -21.44 3.44 7.75
CA GLU A 183 -22.42 4.54 7.82
C GLU A 183 -21.79 5.87 8.30
N MET A 184 -20.75 5.79 9.14
CA MET A 184 -20.05 6.95 9.69
C MET A 184 -18.99 7.53 8.76
N GLY A 185 -18.56 6.77 7.75
CA GLY A 185 -17.50 7.15 6.81
C GLY A 185 -16.51 6.00 6.54
N ALA A 186 -15.43 6.33 5.84
CA ALA A 186 -14.37 5.36 5.55
C ALA A 186 -13.46 5.15 6.77
N VAL A 187 -13.37 3.90 7.23
CA VAL A 187 -12.45 3.42 8.26
C VAL A 187 -11.19 2.90 7.59
N VAL A 188 -10.03 3.39 8.03
CA VAL A 188 -8.72 3.06 7.47
C VAL A 188 -8.09 1.88 8.22
N ILE A 189 -7.51 0.94 7.48
CA ILE A 189 -6.83 -0.27 7.99
C ILE A 189 -5.51 -0.50 7.26
N ASP A 190 -4.63 -1.35 7.81
CA ASP A 190 -3.40 -1.81 7.14
C ASP A 190 -2.46 -0.68 6.64
N PRO A 191 -2.13 0.34 7.45
CA PRO A 191 -1.28 1.42 6.98
C PRO A 191 0.22 1.08 7.00
N ALA A 192 0.97 1.69 6.09
CA ALA A 192 2.44 1.65 5.99
C ALA A 192 3.02 3.07 6.15
N VAL A 193 2.65 3.75 7.24
CA VAL A 193 2.74 5.21 7.42
C VAL A 193 4.16 5.78 7.28
N TYR A 194 4.25 6.92 6.58
CA TYR A 194 5.40 7.83 6.57
C TYR A 194 4.99 9.20 6.00
N TYR A 195 5.83 10.22 6.12
CA TYR A 195 5.66 11.48 5.39
C TYR A 195 6.28 11.37 3.99
N GLY A 196 5.50 11.59 2.94
CA GLY A 196 5.89 11.37 1.55
C GLY A 196 5.22 12.33 0.58
N ASN A 197 5.31 12.02 -0.72
CA ASN A 197 4.50 12.68 -1.74
C ASN A 197 3.08 12.09 -1.76
N PRO A 198 2.02 12.92 -1.60
CA PRO A 198 0.62 12.46 -1.60
C PRO A 198 0.19 11.74 -2.89
N GLU A 199 0.91 11.96 -4.00
CA GLU A 199 0.66 11.25 -5.25
C GLU A 199 0.93 9.74 -5.14
N MET A 200 1.70 9.27 -4.16
CA MET A 200 1.91 7.84 -3.89
C MET A 200 0.59 7.15 -3.55
N ASP A 201 -0.13 7.66 -2.56
CA ASP A 201 -1.41 7.09 -2.13
C ASP A 201 -2.48 7.23 -3.21
N LEU A 202 -2.51 8.37 -3.92
CA LEU A 202 -3.41 8.57 -5.07
C LEU A 202 -3.13 7.60 -6.22
N ALA A 203 -1.87 7.21 -6.43
CA ALA A 203 -1.53 6.21 -7.43
C ALA A 203 -1.90 4.79 -6.98
N PHE A 204 -1.90 4.53 -5.67
CA PHE A 204 -2.15 3.21 -5.06
C PHE A 204 -3.64 2.89 -4.90
N ILE A 205 -4.50 3.90 -4.74
CA ILE A 205 -5.95 3.72 -4.57
C ILE A 205 -6.59 2.94 -5.72
N ASP A 206 -6.01 3.10 -6.90
CA ASP A 206 -6.48 2.58 -8.17
C ASP A 206 -5.55 1.49 -8.77
N TYR A 207 -4.65 0.93 -7.95
CA TYR A 207 -3.51 0.13 -8.42
C TYR A 207 -3.89 -1.29 -8.84
N PHE A 208 -4.59 -2.04 -7.97
CA PHE A 208 -5.01 -3.42 -8.27
C PHE A 208 -6.31 -3.50 -9.06
N GLN A 209 -7.19 -2.54 -8.85
CA GLN A 209 -8.52 -2.48 -9.44
C GLN A 209 -8.93 -1.03 -9.59
N THR A 210 -9.69 -0.76 -10.66
CA THR A 210 -10.13 0.59 -10.94
C THR A 210 -11.20 1.07 -9.94
N VAL A 211 -11.07 2.27 -9.42
CA VAL A 211 -12.03 3.00 -8.58
C VAL A 211 -12.82 3.99 -9.44
N PRO A 212 -14.06 4.34 -9.06
CA PRO A 212 -14.81 5.38 -9.75
C PRO A 212 -14.21 6.78 -9.51
N ASP A 213 -14.50 7.71 -10.42
CA ASP A 213 -14.07 9.11 -10.36
C ASP A 213 -14.48 9.81 -9.05
N ASP A 214 -15.57 9.35 -8.41
CA ASP A 214 -16.04 9.83 -7.11
C ASP A 214 -14.92 9.90 -6.05
N VAL A 215 -13.95 8.97 -6.07
CA VAL A 215 -12.81 8.98 -5.15
C VAL A 215 -11.94 10.21 -5.39
N PHE A 216 -11.58 10.49 -6.64
CA PHE A 216 -10.74 11.63 -6.99
C PHE A 216 -11.49 12.94 -6.85
N ASP A 217 -12.80 12.97 -7.12
CA ASP A 217 -13.65 14.14 -6.86
C ASP A 217 -13.71 14.44 -5.36
N GLY A 218 -13.90 13.41 -4.52
CA GLY A 218 -13.93 13.56 -3.08
C GLY A 218 -12.59 14.01 -2.50
N TYR A 219 -11.47 13.58 -3.10
CA TYR A 219 -10.17 14.12 -2.76
C TYR A 219 -10.07 15.61 -3.12
N GLN A 220 -10.51 15.98 -4.33
CA GLN A 220 -10.45 17.34 -4.86
C GLN A 220 -11.37 18.34 -4.15
N ASP A 221 -12.44 17.88 -3.50
CA ASP A 221 -13.25 18.71 -2.59
C ASP A 221 -12.41 19.31 -1.45
N GLU A 222 -11.34 18.61 -1.05
CA GLU A 222 -10.56 18.90 0.16
C GLU A 222 -9.14 19.40 -0.15
N LEU A 223 -8.51 18.87 -1.20
CA LEU A 223 -7.17 19.21 -1.65
C LEU A 223 -7.04 19.09 -3.18
N PRO A 224 -6.36 20.03 -3.86
CA PRO A 224 -6.12 19.90 -5.29
C PRO A 224 -5.20 18.70 -5.59
N ILE A 225 -5.48 17.99 -6.68
CA ILE A 225 -4.51 17.05 -7.28
C ILE A 225 -3.53 17.87 -8.11
N ASN A 226 -2.24 17.65 -7.90
CA ASN A 226 -1.20 18.39 -8.60
C ASN A 226 -1.30 18.20 -10.13
N PRO A 227 -1.12 19.27 -10.92
CA PRO A 227 -0.98 19.15 -12.36
C PRO A 227 0.14 18.16 -12.74
N GLY A 228 -0.12 17.34 -13.75
CA GLY A 228 0.81 16.32 -14.21
C GLY A 228 0.78 14.99 -13.41
N PHE A 229 -0.09 14.87 -12.40
CA PHE A 229 -0.21 13.65 -11.60
C PHE A 229 -0.51 12.43 -12.48
N TRP A 230 -1.47 12.54 -13.41
CA TRP A 230 -1.92 11.42 -14.23
C TRP A 230 -0.79 10.85 -15.10
N GLU A 231 0.11 11.71 -15.57
CA GLU A 231 1.30 11.37 -16.33
C GLU A 231 2.40 10.75 -15.44
N ARG A 232 2.48 11.15 -14.17
CA ARG A 232 3.42 10.60 -13.17
C ARG A 232 2.87 9.38 -12.43
N ARG A 233 1.59 9.05 -12.57
CA ARG A 233 0.91 8.00 -11.77
C ARG A 233 1.63 6.67 -11.81
N ASP A 234 2.07 6.23 -12.98
CA ASP A 234 2.79 4.96 -13.14
C ASP A 234 4.20 4.98 -12.57
N LEU A 235 4.83 6.18 -12.44
CA LEU A 235 6.11 6.33 -11.76
C LEU A 235 5.99 5.86 -10.30
N TRP A 236 4.95 6.33 -9.61
CA TRP A 236 4.71 6.04 -8.19
C TRP A 236 4.41 4.56 -7.94
N ARG A 237 3.74 3.92 -8.90
CA ARG A 237 3.36 2.50 -8.88
C ARG A 237 4.53 1.54 -8.96
N VAL A 238 5.70 1.98 -9.44
CA VAL A 238 6.88 1.12 -9.54
C VAL A 238 7.26 0.51 -8.20
N TRP A 239 7.14 1.26 -7.09
CA TRP A 239 7.36 0.72 -5.75
C TRP A 239 6.44 -0.47 -5.44
N GLY A 240 5.14 -0.32 -5.70
CA GLY A 240 4.16 -1.40 -5.53
C GLY A 240 4.44 -2.61 -6.42
N HIS A 241 4.83 -2.37 -7.69
CA HIS A 241 5.17 -3.44 -8.62
C HIS A 241 6.38 -4.25 -8.17
N LEU A 242 7.44 -3.58 -7.69
CA LEU A 242 8.61 -4.26 -7.13
C LEU A 242 8.22 -5.11 -5.92
N GLY A 243 7.35 -4.59 -5.05
CA GLY A 243 6.81 -5.35 -3.91
C GLY A 243 6.05 -6.61 -4.34
N CYS A 244 5.14 -6.50 -5.32
CA CYS A 244 4.43 -7.66 -5.87
C CYS A 244 5.39 -8.71 -6.44
N VAL A 245 6.41 -8.30 -7.20
CA VAL A 245 7.40 -9.25 -7.75
C VAL A 245 8.15 -10.00 -6.64
N THR A 246 8.53 -9.30 -5.57
CA THR A 246 9.20 -9.91 -4.41
C THR A 246 8.31 -10.95 -3.72
N VAL A 247 7.05 -10.59 -3.44
CA VAL A 247 6.14 -11.42 -2.62
C VAL A 247 5.49 -12.54 -3.44
N ASP A 248 4.92 -12.23 -4.59
CA ASP A 248 4.14 -13.18 -5.40
C ASP A 248 5.04 -14.14 -6.20
N GLY A 249 6.19 -13.66 -6.65
CA GLY A 249 7.12 -14.48 -7.42
C GLY A 249 7.70 -15.66 -6.62
N ALA A 250 7.91 -15.47 -5.32
CA ALA A 250 8.35 -16.53 -4.40
C ALA A 250 7.33 -17.70 -4.30
N LEU A 251 6.03 -17.42 -4.49
CA LEU A 251 4.96 -18.41 -4.40
C LEU A 251 4.86 -19.29 -5.66
N VAL A 252 5.20 -18.76 -6.84
CA VAL A 252 5.25 -19.54 -8.09
C VAL A 252 6.27 -20.69 -7.98
N HIS A 253 7.42 -20.43 -7.35
CA HIS A 253 8.44 -21.46 -7.12
C HIS A 253 8.04 -22.51 -6.08
N LYS A 254 7.38 -22.13 -4.97
CA LYS A 254 6.81 -23.10 -3.99
C LYS A 254 5.69 -23.97 -4.59
N SER A 255 4.92 -23.44 -5.55
CA SER A 255 3.87 -24.22 -6.25
C SER A 255 4.44 -25.20 -7.29
N ARG A 256 5.67 -24.95 -7.78
CA ARG A 256 6.38 -25.84 -8.72
C ARG A 256 7.12 -26.99 -8.02
N SER A 257 7.59 -26.79 -6.79
CA SER A 257 8.23 -27.86 -6.00
C SER A 257 7.25 -28.86 -5.37
N ARG A 258 5.94 -28.58 -5.41
CA ARG A 258 4.89 -29.42 -4.79
C ARG A 258 3.94 -30.14 -5.75
N ARG A 259 4.14 -30.09 -7.08
CA ARG A 259 3.20 -30.76 -8.03
C ARG A 259 3.71 -32.11 -8.52
N ASN A 260 2.98 -33.16 -8.11
CA ASN A 260 2.86 -34.44 -8.81
C ASN A 260 2.18 -34.20 -10.18
N PRO A 261 2.55 -34.90 -11.27
CA PRO A 261 2.18 -34.52 -12.63
C PRO A 261 0.81 -35.06 -12.99
N SER A 262 -0.24 -34.29 -12.75
CA SER A 262 -1.45 -34.33 -13.55
C SER A 262 -2.22 -33.03 -13.36
N ILE A 263 -2.80 -32.54 -14.45
CA ILE A 263 -3.64 -31.33 -14.59
C ILE A 263 -2.87 -30.06 -15.05
N GLY A 264 -2.91 -29.87 -16.38
CA GLY A 264 -3.30 -28.61 -17.02
C GLY A 264 -2.36 -27.41 -16.86
N THR A 265 -1.38 -27.30 -17.74
CA THR A 265 -0.53 -26.14 -17.95
C THR A 265 -1.36 -24.93 -18.42
N MET A 266 -1.38 -23.84 -17.65
CA MET A 266 -1.82 -22.52 -18.14
C MET A 266 -0.60 -21.59 -18.17
N ARG A 267 -0.27 -21.08 -19.36
CA ARG A 267 0.92 -20.27 -19.64
C ARG A 267 0.76 -18.86 -19.06
N LEU A 268 1.82 -18.34 -18.43
CA LEU A 268 1.98 -16.91 -18.19
C LEU A 268 2.06 -16.20 -19.54
N GLY A 269 1.01 -15.47 -19.89
CA GLY A 269 0.98 -14.54 -20.99
C GLY A 269 0.08 -13.38 -20.58
N ASN A 270 0.71 -12.27 -20.19
CA ASN A 270 0.23 -10.87 -20.28
C ASN A 270 0.94 -10.01 -19.23
N PHE A 271 2.26 -9.93 -19.37
CA PHE A 271 3.00 -8.71 -19.09
C PHE A 271 3.70 -8.36 -20.40
N VAL A 272 3.63 -7.10 -20.82
CA VAL A 272 4.01 -6.53 -22.14
C VAL A 272 2.82 -6.36 -23.10
N ALA A 273 2.16 -5.20 -23.01
CA ALA A 273 1.57 -4.48 -24.16
C ALA A 273 1.26 -3.01 -23.79
N LEU A 274 2.30 -2.21 -23.54
CA LEU A 274 2.23 -0.75 -23.72
C LEU A 274 2.60 -0.46 -25.17
N ARG A 275 1.61 -0.17 -26.03
CA ARG A 275 1.71 0.60 -27.29
C ARG A 275 0.34 0.62 -27.98
N HIS A 276 -0.38 1.73 -27.89
CA HIS A 276 -0.58 2.66 -29.01
C HIS A 276 -1.63 3.72 -28.63
N THR A 277 -1.18 4.96 -28.65
CA THR A 277 -1.96 6.16 -28.93
C THR A 277 -2.92 5.96 -30.10
N GLN A 278 -4.19 6.36 -29.93
CA GLN A 278 -4.87 7.13 -30.97
C GLN A 278 -6.00 7.98 -30.40
N VAL A 279 -5.77 9.30 -30.52
CA VAL A 279 -6.77 10.36 -30.62
C VAL A 279 -7.80 9.99 -31.68
N ARG A 280 -9.09 10.25 -31.43
CA ARG A 280 -10.02 10.90 -32.37
C ARG A 280 -11.38 11.22 -31.75
N HIS A 281 -11.68 12.52 -31.80
CA HIS A 281 -12.95 13.27 -31.76
C HIS A 281 -13.91 13.09 -30.60
#